data_AF-A0A2H0G2L8-F1
#
_entry.id   AF-A0A2H0G2L8-F1
#
_cell.length_a   1.000
_cell.length_b   1.000
_cell.length_c   1.000
_cell.angle_alpha   90.00
_cell.angle_beta   90.00
_cell.angle_gamma   90.00
#
_symmetry.space_group_name_H-M   'P 1'
#
loop_
_entity.id
_entity.type
_entity.pdbx_description
1 polymer ?
#
loop_
_entity_poly.entity_id
_entity_poly.type
_entity_poly.pdbx_seq_one_letter_code
_entity_poly.pdbx_strand_id
1 'polypeptide(L)'
;MRRILLLMLLMLLSPAIHGSGKQPPKTVIGTDKECIQCHPKQFKEWQASAHAKKQPVAGCLACHGGLHSETASRSRRDRVCVACHGGKEGAVVHSYASSKHGVLMRLEENGYDWTKPLAMANYRAPGCAYCHLHQRNHDVSAGVRADAMNRERPVPDGMRAVCRDCHAPRYTARLFDNGDALLEIGRKKSREAEALVQAAPELGREDQAAVQQQLQKMHQHLQNVRLGAGHQSPDYQWWHGQPALDGDLLRIRGMIDEYRRKHPVQPR
;
A
#
# COMPACT_ATOMS: atom_id res chain seq x y z
N MET A 1 27.06 55.20 29.69
CA MET A 1 25.92 54.82 28.81
C MET A 1 26.16 55.12 27.31
N ARG A 2 27.41 55.08 26.80
CA ARG A 2 27.71 55.40 25.37
C ARG A 2 28.51 54.32 24.62
N ARG A 3 28.67 53.14 25.21
CA ARG A 3 29.48 52.03 24.63
C ARG A 3 28.70 50.74 24.34
N ILE A 4 27.38 50.70 24.61
CA ILE A 4 26.53 49.52 24.39
C ILE A 4 25.77 49.60 23.04
N LEU A 5 25.75 50.77 22.38
CA LEU A 5 24.99 50.95 21.14
C LEU A 5 25.69 50.44 19.85
N LEU A 6 26.95 50.01 19.90
CA LEU A 6 27.68 49.59 18.69
C LEU A 6 27.61 48.08 18.38
N LEU A 7 27.06 47.26 19.28
CA LEU A 7 27.01 45.80 19.11
C LEU A 7 25.70 45.27 18.54
N MET A 8 24.70 46.13 18.29
CA MET A 8 23.40 45.73 17.72
C MET A 8 23.23 46.02 16.22
N LEU A 9 24.23 46.60 15.55
CA LEU A 9 24.11 47.00 14.13
C LEU A 9 24.92 46.12 13.14
N LEU A 10 25.45 44.97 13.58
CA LEU A 10 26.29 44.10 12.74
C LEU A 10 25.77 42.66 12.58
N MET A 11 24.50 42.40 12.92
CA MET A 11 23.83 41.09 12.71
C MET A 11 22.75 41.08 11.61
N LEU A 12 22.67 42.12 10.76
CA LEU A 12 21.61 42.23 9.73
C LEU A 12 22.06 41.99 8.29
N LEU A 13 23.22 41.38 8.08
CA LEU A 13 23.67 41.00 6.73
C LEU A 13 24.25 39.59 6.74
N SER A 14 23.43 38.61 7.12
CA SER A 14 23.61 37.26 6.60
C SER A 14 23.16 37.29 5.14
N PRO A 15 24.05 37.13 4.15
CA PRO A 15 23.60 36.93 2.79
C PRO A 15 22.74 35.67 2.81
N ALA A 16 21.49 35.80 2.37
CA ALA A 16 20.65 34.65 2.09
C ALA A 16 21.45 33.76 1.12
N ILE A 17 21.96 32.64 1.63
CA ILE A 17 22.55 31.58 0.82
C ILE A 17 21.39 31.03 0.00
N HIS A 18 21.11 31.69 -1.13
CA HIS A 18 20.33 31.13 -2.20
C HIS A 18 21.18 29.99 -2.74
N GLY A 19 20.99 28.80 -2.18
CA GLY A 19 21.50 27.57 -2.76
C GLY A 19 21.19 27.62 -4.25
N SER A 20 22.18 27.30 -5.08
CA SER A 20 22.09 27.29 -6.54
C SER A 20 21.08 26.24 -7.01
N GLY A 21 19.79 26.49 -6.77
CA GLY A 21 18.69 25.71 -7.28
C GLY A 21 18.52 26.07 -8.74
N LYS A 22 18.77 25.11 -9.64
CA LYS A 22 18.39 25.24 -11.05
C LYS A 22 16.94 25.73 -11.12
N GLN A 23 16.67 26.71 -11.98
CA GLN A 23 15.31 27.19 -12.19
C GLN A 23 14.42 26.04 -12.68
N PRO A 24 13.17 25.93 -12.21
CA PRO A 24 12.27 24.89 -12.66
C PRO A 24 12.00 25.04 -14.17
N PRO A 25 11.92 23.94 -14.93
CA PRO A 25 11.61 23.99 -16.35
C PRO A 25 10.25 24.66 -16.57
N LYS A 26 10.22 25.60 -17.53
CA LYS A 26 9.00 26.33 -17.92
C LYS A 26 8.18 25.59 -18.99
N THR A 27 8.74 24.52 -19.55
CA THR A 27 8.16 23.71 -20.63
C THR A 27 7.57 22.41 -20.09
N VAL A 28 6.70 21.78 -20.89
CA VAL A 28 6.20 20.43 -20.61
C VAL A 28 7.38 19.46 -20.64
N ILE A 29 7.50 18.64 -19.59
CA ILE A 29 8.47 17.56 -19.48
C ILE A 29 7.92 16.34 -20.22
N GLY A 30 8.68 15.87 -21.21
CA GLY A 30 8.24 14.79 -22.10
C GLY A 30 8.64 13.40 -21.64
N THR A 31 9.71 13.28 -20.83
CA THR A 31 10.27 12.00 -20.41
C THR A 31 10.68 11.98 -18.94
N ASP A 32 10.65 10.80 -18.31
CA ASP A 32 11.15 10.62 -16.93
C ASP A 32 12.65 10.96 -16.80
N LYS A 33 13.43 10.80 -17.86
CA LYS A 33 14.88 11.05 -17.84
C LYS A 33 15.20 12.52 -17.55
N GLU A 34 14.36 13.44 -17.99
CA GLU A 34 14.48 14.87 -17.71
C GLU A 34 14.32 15.16 -16.20
N CYS A 35 13.44 14.42 -15.51
CA CYS A 35 13.25 14.55 -14.06
C CYS A 35 14.51 14.15 -13.28
N ILE A 36 15.17 13.06 -13.69
CA ILE A 36 16.28 12.44 -12.95
C ILE A 36 17.49 13.38 -12.81
N GLN A 37 17.72 14.23 -13.80
CA GLN A 37 18.85 15.18 -13.82
C GLN A 37 18.80 16.22 -12.70
N CYS A 38 17.61 16.50 -12.16
CA CYS A 38 17.37 17.48 -11.09
C CYS A 38 16.82 16.84 -9.81
N HIS A 39 16.20 15.66 -9.89
CA HIS A 39 15.59 14.94 -8.77
C HIS A 39 16.27 13.58 -8.48
N PRO A 40 17.61 13.53 -8.29
CA PRO A 40 18.33 12.27 -8.11
C PRO A 40 17.95 11.55 -6.80
N LYS A 41 17.55 12.29 -5.77
CA LYS A 41 17.07 11.72 -4.51
C LYS A 41 15.77 10.94 -4.72
N GLN A 42 14.76 11.58 -5.32
CA GLN A 42 13.47 10.97 -5.61
C GLN A 42 13.63 9.77 -6.53
N PHE A 43 14.51 9.88 -7.52
CA PHE A 43 14.82 8.75 -8.41
C PHE A 43 15.39 7.56 -7.64
N LYS A 44 16.36 7.77 -6.74
CA LYS A 44 16.94 6.69 -5.93
C LYS A 44 15.91 6.00 -5.03
N GLU A 45 15.02 6.77 -4.42
CA GLU A 45 13.91 6.23 -3.62
C GLU A 45 12.93 5.44 -4.51
N TRP A 46 12.51 6.01 -5.64
CA TRP A 46 11.64 5.34 -6.61
C TRP A 46 12.25 4.04 -7.15
N GLN A 47 13.56 3.99 -7.42
CA GLN A 47 14.27 2.79 -7.87
C GLN A 47 14.16 1.63 -6.88
N ALA A 48 14.05 1.92 -5.58
CA ALA A 48 13.85 0.90 -4.56
C ALA A 48 12.41 0.37 -4.53
N SER A 49 11.47 1.08 -5.14
CA SER A 49 10.04 0.80 -5.06
C SER A 49 9.57 -0.36 -5.92
N ALA A 50 8.41 -0.90 -5.56
CA ALA A 50 7.67 -1.85 -6.39
C ALA A 50 7.28 -1.29 -7.77
N HIS A 51 7.22 0.03 -7.96
CA HIS A 51 6.92 0.64 -9.27
C HIS A 51 8.12 0.62 -10.23
N ALA A 52 9.35 0.62 -9.70
CA ALA A 52 10.55 0.47 -10.50
C ALA A 52 10.95 -1.00 -10.73
N LYS A 53 10.61 -1.88 -9.77
CA LYS A 53 10.94 -3.30 -9.81
C LYS A 53 9.92 -4.08 -10.67
N LYS A 54 10.40 -5.02 -11.50
CA LYS A 54 9.65 -5.88 -12.46
C LYS A 54 9.17 -5.21 -13.76
N GLN A 55 10.10 -4.70 -14.57
CA GLN A 55 9.83 -3.79 -15.71
C GLN A 55 9.10 -2.53 -15.19
N PRO A 56 9.58 -1.31 -15.46
CA PRO A 56 9.00 -0.13 -14.83
C PRO A 56 7.49 -0.04 -15.13
N VAL A 57 6.67 -0.28 -14.10
CA VAL A 57 5.20 -0.33 -14.19
C VAL A 57 4.63 1.09 -14.19
N ALA A 58 5.29 2.00 -13.48
CA ALA A 58 4.92 3.41 -13.39
C ALA A 58 6.16 4.31 -13.25
N GLY A 59 6.34 5.20 -14.22
CA GLY A 59 7.37 6.23 -14.27
C GLY A 59 7.02 7.49 -13.45
N CYS A 60 7.89 8.51 -13.49
CA CYS A 60 7.64 9.79 -12.81
C CYS A 60 6.38 10.46 -13.36
N LEU A 61 6.25 10.54 -14.68
CA LEU A 61 5.13 11.18 -15.36
C LEU A 61 3.78 10.48 -15.11
N ALA A 62 3.79 9.19 -14.74
CA ALA A 62 2.56 8.43 -14.47
C ALA A 62 1.75 9.03 -13.31
N CYS A 63 2.42 9.58 -12.28
CA CYS A 63 1.74 10.23 -11.17
C CYS A 63 1.71 11.75 -11.29
N HIS A 64 2.77 12.32 -11.85
CA HIS A 64 3.06 13.75 -11.80
C HIS A 64 2.56 14.51 -13.03
N GLY A 65 2.41 13.83 -14.17
CA GLY A 65 2.20 14.47 -15.47
C GLY A 65 3.42 15.29 -15.92
N GLY A 66 3.33 15.90 -17.10
CA GLY A 66 4.43 16.67 -17.71
C GLY A 66 4.53 18.14 -17.27
N LEU A 67 3.60 18.64 -16.45
CA LEU A 67 3.64 20.04 -15.99
C LEU A 67 4.33 20.11 -14.64
N HIS A 68 5.46 20.81 -14.56
CA HIS A 68 6.25 21.01 -13.34
C HIS A 68 5.51 21.89 -12.30
N SER A 69 4.67 22.83 -12.75
CA SER A 69 3.78 23.57 -11.86
C SER A 69 2.67 22.63 -11.34
N GLU A 70 2.38 22.69 -10.03
CA GLU A 70 1.35 21.88 -9.36
C GLU A 70 1.54 20.35 -9.37
N THR A 71 2.66 19.86 -9.90
CA THR A 71 2.98 18.42 -9.99
C THR A 71 2.71 17.68 -8.68
N ALA A 72 3.17 18.24 -7.57
CA ALA A 72 3.02 17.63 -6.25
C ALA A 72 1.56 17.65 -5.79
N SER A 73 0.84 18.76 -5.97
CA SER A 73 -0.57 18.87 -5.58
C SER A 73 -1.45 17.90 -6.35
N ARG A 74 -1.16 17.66 -7.63
CA ARG A 74 -1.89 16.70 -8.47
C ARG A 74 -1.60 15.26 -8.06
N SER A 75 -0.33 14.90 -7.88
CA SER A 75 0.10 13.53 -7.55
C SER A 75 -0.34 13.07 -6.16
N ARG A 76 -0.72 13.99 -5.26
CA ARG A 76 -1.22 13.67 -3.93
C ARG A 76 -2.67 13.16 -3.91
N ARG A 77 -3.42 13.35 -4.99
CA ARG A 77 -4.85 12.98 -5.07
C ARG A 77 -5.02 11.52 -5.44
N ASP A 78 -5.95 10.84 -4.77
CA ASP A 78 -6.17 9.39 -4.90
C ASP A 78 -6.48 8.93 -6.34
N ARG A 79 -7.14 9.79 -7.13
CA ARG A 79 -7.48 9.52 -8.55
C ARG A 79 -6.29 9.08 -9.40
N VAL A 80 -5.08 9.54 -9.06
CA VAL A 80 -3.83 9.20 -9.75
C VAL A 80 -3.46 7.74 -9.53
N CYS A 81 -3.73 7.20 -8.34
CA CYS A 81 -3.46 5.80 -7.99
C CYS A 81 -4.55 4.87 -8.55
N VAL A 82 -5.82 5.32 -8.48
CA VAL A 82 -6.99 4.51 -8.84
C VAL A 82 -6.95 4.04 -10.30
N ALA A 83 -6.39 4.84 -11.21
CA ALA A 83 -6.31 4.52 -12.63
C ALA A 83 -5.59 3.19 -12.93
N CYS A 84 -4.59 2.81 -12.13
CA CYS A 84 -3.81 1.59 -12.33
C CYS A 84 -4.08 0.52 -11.27
N HIS A 85 -4.49 0.89 -10.05
CA HIS A 85 -4.73 -0.05 -8.95
C HIS A 85 -6.12 -0.74 -9.02
N GLY A 86 -6.55 -1.09 -10.22
CA GLY A 86 -7.77 -1.86 -10.49
C GLY A 86 -9.07 -1.03 -10.55
N GLY A 87 -8.98 0.30 -10.63
CA GLY A 87 -10.16 1.16 -10.67
C GLY A 87 -10.99 1.07 -9.39
N LYS A 88 -12.24 1.55 -9.42
CA LYS A 88 -13.10 1.60 -8.23
C LYS A 88 -13.47 0.22 -7.66
N GLU A 89 -13.54 -0.79 -8.52
CA GLU A 89 -13.93 -2.17 -8.16
C GLU A 89 -12.73 -3.05 -7.79
N GLY A 90 -11.51 -2.62 -8.12
CA GLY A 90 -10.29 -3.36 -7.78
C GLY A 90 -10.10 -3.46 -6.27
N ALA A 91 -9.72 -4.65 -5.80
CA ALA A 91 -9.63 -4.94 -4.35
C ALA A 91 -8.80 -3.92 -3.56
N VAL A 92 -7.71 -3.40 -4.13
CA VAL A 92 -6.84 -2.39 -3.51
C VAL A 92 -7.61 -1.09 -3.25
N VAL A 93 -8.27 -0.56 -4.28
CA VAL A 93 -9.00 0.70 -4.19
C VAL A 93 -10.29 0.53 -3.41
N HIS A 94 -11.05 -0.52 -3.67
CA HIS A 94 -12.35 -0.75 -3.02
C HIS A 94 -12.19 -0.94 -1.51
N SER A 95 -11.18 -1.70 -1.06
CA SER A 95 -10.89 -1.85 0.38
C SER A 95 -10.60 -0.50 1.05
N TYR A 96 -9.79 0.35 0.44
CA TYR A 96 -9.54 1.68 0.99
C TYR A 96 -10.79 2.58 0.92
N ALA A 97 -11.50 2.60 -0.22
CA ALA A 97 -12.66 3.45 -0.45
C ALA A 97 -13.83 3.14 0.51
N SER A 98 -13.97 1.87 0.92
CA SER A 98 -14.98 1.44 1.90
C SER A 98 -14.55 1.65 3.36
N SER A 99 -13.29 2.01 3.62
CA SER A 99 -12.81 2.35 4.97
C SER A 99 -13.31 3.72 5.44
N LYS A 100 -13.19 4.01 6.75
CA LYS A 100 -13.50 5.36 7.27
C LYS A 100 -12.60 6.44 6.67
N HIS A 101 -11.32 6.14 6.39
CA HIS A 101 -10.43 7.08 5.72
C HIS A 101 -10.93 7.38 4.30
N GLY A 102 -11.23 6.36 3.50
CA GLY A 102 -11.73 6.53 2.13
C GLY A 102 -13.06 7.29 2.06
N VAL A 103 -13.98 7.02 2.99
CA VAL A 103 -15.25 7.75 3.08
C VAL A 103 -15.03 9.24 3.37
N LEU A 104 -14.19 9.57 4.36
CA LEU A 104 -13.88 10.97 4.70
C LEU A 104 -13.14 11.67 3.56
N MET A 105 -12.19 10.99 2.92
CA MET A 105 -11.46 11.52 1.77
C MET A 105 -12.39 11.90 0.62
N ARG A 106 -13.33 11.03 0.27
CA ARG A 106 -14.34 11.30 -0.77
C ARG A 106 -15.21 12.51 -0.43
N LEU A 107 -15.54 12.72 0.85
CA LEU A 107 -16.41 13.81 1.27
C LEU A 107 -15.67 15.16 1.35
N GLU A 108 -14.39 15.14 1.70
CA GLU A 108 -13.66 16.35 2.12
C GLU A 108 -12.56 16.77 1.13
N GLU A 109 -12.17 15.94 0.15
CA GLU A 109 -11.00 16.20 -0.73
C GLU A 109 -11.03 17.52 -1.50
N ASN A 110 -12.22 18.04 -1.80
CA ASN A 110 -12.40 19.31 -2.51
C ASN A 110 -12.09 20.53 -1.64
N GLY A 111 -12.13 20.38 -0.31
CA GLY A 111 -11.78 21.43 0.65
C GLY A 111 -10.31 21.42 1.09
N TYR A 112 -9.53 20.42 0.69
CA TYR A 112 -8.15 20.27 1.13
C TYR A 112 -7.17 21.16 0.37
N ASP A 113 -6.19 21.72 1.09
CA ASP A 113 -5.03 22.38 0.50
C ASP A 113 -3.99 21.33 0.08
N TRP A 114 -4.07 20.94 -1.18
CA TRP A 114 -3.16 19.96 -1.79
C TRP A 114 -1.71 20.45 -1.93
N THR A 115 -1.41 21.72 -1.66
CA THR A 115 -0.03 22.23 -1.67
C THR A 115 0.76 21.78 -0.43
N LYS A 116 0.07 21.42 0.66
CA LYS A 116 0.67 20.97 1.91
C LYS A 116 1.42 19.63 1.78
N PRO A 117 2.52 19.43 2.54
CA PRO A 117 3.28 18.19 2.50
C PRO A 117 2.46 17.00 3.04
N LEU A 118 2.84 15.79 2.60
CA LEU A 118 2.30 14.49 3.05
C LEU A 118 2.80 14.12 4.46
N ALA A 119 2.53 14.97 5.44
CA ALA A 119 2.91 14.80 6.85
C ALA A 119 2.07 15.72 7.76
N MET A 120 2.24 15.60 9.08
CA MET A 120 1.74 16.55 10.08
C MET A 120 0.21 16.66 10.15
N ALA A 121 -0.52 15.64 9.70
CA ALA A 121 -1.98 15.64 9.64
C ALA A 121 -2.56 16.87 8.91
N ASN A 122 -1.88 17.33 7.84
CA ASN A 122 -2.29 18.51 7.08
C ASN A 122 -3.70 18.40 6.42
N TYR A 123 -4.32 17.23 6.48
CA TYR A 123 -5.73 17.00 6.17
C TYR A 123 -6.27 15.90 7.10
N ARG A 124 -7.58 15.95 7.35
CA ARG A 124 -8.25 15.14 8.38
C ARG A 124 -8.16 13.63 8.12
N ALA A 125 -8.35 13.23 6.87
CA ALA A 125 -8.24 11.84 6.45
C ALA A 125 -7.04 11.66 5.53
N PRO A 126 -6.30 10.54 5.63
CA PRO A 126 -5.17 10.29 4.73
C PRO A 126 -5.63 9.68 3.40
N GLY A 127 -5.07 10.19 2.30
CA GLY A 127 -5.15 9.60 0.96
C GLY A 127 -4.13 8.48 0.73
N CYS A 128 -4.20 7.84 -0.44
CA CYS A 128 -3.23 6.84 -0.90
C CYS A 128 -1.79 7.38 -0.81
N ALA A 129 -1.57 8.58 -1.36
CA ALA A 129 -0.26 9.22 -1.36
C ALA A 129 0.21 9.57 0.06
N TYR A 130 -0.69 9.93 0.97
CA TYR A 130 -0.30 10.29 2.34
C TYR A 130 0.35 9.12 3.07
N CYS A 131 -0.25 7.92 2.97
CA CYS A 131 0.26 6.73 3.65
C CYS A 131 1.44 6.10 2.92
N HIS A 132 1.38 6.01 1.59
CA HIS A 132 2.39 5.28 0.81
C HIS A 132 3.62 6.14 0.44
N LEU A 133 3.50 7.46 0.44
CA LEU A 133 4.55 8.42 0.08
C LEU A 133 4.80 9.45 1.21
N HIS A 134 4.55 9.02 2.46
CA HIS A 134 4.69 9.84 3.65
C HIS A 134 6.07 10.53 3.71
N GLN A 135 6.09 11.80 4.14
CA GLN A 135 7.31 12.62 4.20
C GLN A 135 8.08 12.70 2.86
N ARG A 136 7.37 12.61 1.72
CA ARG A 136 7.91 12.70 0.36
C ARG A 136 8.84 11.55 -0.03
N ASN A 137 8.77 10.42 0.66
CA ASN A 137 9.46 9.20 0.25
C ASN A 137 8.86 8.69 -1.08
N HIS A 138 9.68 8.47 -2.11
CA HIS A 138 9.23 7.94 -3.41
C HIS A 138 9.26 6.41 -3.51
N ASP A 139 9.61 5.70 -2.43
CA ASP A 139 9.40 4.25 -2.32
C ASP A 139 7.97 3.93 -1.85
N VAL A 140 7.04 3.79 -2.80
CA VAL A 140 5.63 3.43 -2.55
C VAL A 140 5.44 2.11 -1.79
N SER A 141 6.47 1.26 -1.76
CA SER A 141 6.45 -0.05 -1.11
C SER A 141 7.13 -0.08 0.26
N ALA A 142 7.79 1.01 0.67
CA ALA A 142 8.56 1.06 1.91
C ALA A 142 7.73 0.76 3.16
N GLY A 143 6.42 1.05 3.15
CA GLY A 143 5.51 0.80 4.26
C GLY A 143 4.60 -0.42 4.09
N VAL A 144 4.73 -1.17 3.00
CA VAL A 144 3.76 -2.21 2.60
C VAL A 144 4.34 -3.60 2.81
N ARG A 145 3.59 -4.48 3.50
CA ARG A 145 3.92 -5.91 3.54
C ARG A 145 3.75 -6.52 2.15
N ALA A 146 4.82 -6.88 1.47
CA ALA A 146 4.78 -7.37 0.09
C ALA A 146 4.05 -8.72 -0.08
N ASP A 147 4.20 -9.63 0.89
CA ASP A 147 3.65 -10.98 0.85
C ASP A 147 2.75 -11.23 2.07
N ALA A 148 1.51 -11.66 1.81
CA ALA A 148 0.54 -11.98 2.85
C ALA A 148 0.95 -13.21 3.67
N MET A 149 1.66 -14.18 3.09
CA MET A 149 2.13 -15.39 3.77
C MET A 149 3.39 -15.15 4.61
N ASN A 150 4.21 -14.16 4.27
CA ASN A 150 5.44 -13.86 4.98
C ASN A 150 5.17 -13.26 6.39
N ARG A 151 5.65 -13.98 7.41
CA ARG A 151 5.56 -13.61 8.85
C ARG A 151 6.75 -12.79 9.34
N GLU A 152 7.90 -12.87 8.67
CA GLU A 152 9.20 -12.36 9.11
C GLU A 152 9.38 -10.86 8.87
N ARG A 153 8.54 -10.26 8.03
CA ARG A 153 8.57 -8.81 7.77
C ARG A 153 7.47 -8.10 8.56
N PRO A 154 7.78 -7.55 9.75
CA PRO A 154 6.84 -6.68 10.46
C PRO A 154 6.55 -5.43 9.62
N VAL A 155 5.42 -4.79 9.90
CA VAL A 155 5.13 -3.48 9.30
C VAL A 155 6.21 -2.49 9.76
N PRO A 156 6.93 -1.83 8.83
CA PRO A 156 8.03 -0.93 9.17
C PRO A 156 7.59 0.25 10.03
N ASP A 157 8.48 0.75 10.88
CA ASP A 157 8.20 1.88 11.78
C ASP A 157 7.75 3.15 11.03
N GLY A 158 8.19 3.33 9.79
CA GLY A 158 7.74 4.41 8.92
C GLY A 158 6.21 4.41 8.73
N MET A 159 5.59 3.25 8.56
CA MET A 159 4.12 3.15 8.43
C MET A 159 3.43 3.41 9.78
N ARG A 160 4.03 2.98 10.90
CA ARG A 160 3.52 3.31 12.24
C ARG A 160 3.55 4.81 12.51
N ALA A 161 4.58 5.51 12.01
CA ALA A 161 4.71 6.96 12.12
C ALA A 161 3.58 7.69 11.38
N VAL A 162 3.21 7.25 10.16
CA VAL A 162 2.05 7.82 9.43
C VAL A 162 0.80 7.85 10.29
N CYS A 163 0.49 6.73 10.96
CA CYS A 163 -0.71 6.64 11.78
C CYS A 163 -0.68 7.59 12.99
N ARG A 164 0.52 7.88 13.51
CA ARG A 164 0.72 8.73 14.69
C ARG A 164 0.58 10.21 14.42
N ASP A 165 0.54 10.63 13.15
CA ASP A 165 0.18 12.01 12.81
C ASP A 165 -1.24 12.36 13.28
N CYS A 166 -2.17 11.40 13.27
CA CYS A 166 -3.58 11.62 13.59
C CYS A 166 -4.07 10.81 14.81
N HIS A 167 -3.44 9.68 15.14
CA HIS A 167 -3.92 8.76 16.17
C HIS A 167 -2.94 8.56 17.32
N ALA A 168 -3.49 8.30 18.50
CA ALA A 168 -2.69 8.00 19.69
C ALA A 168 -1.76 6.77 19.48
N PRO A 169 -0.51 6.79 19.98
CA PRO A 169 0.43 5.69 19.84
C PRO A 169 -0.09 4.34 20.36
N ARG A 170 -0.85 4.34 21.46
CA ARG A 170 -1.45 3.12 22.02
C ARG A 170 -2.49 2.50 21.09
N TYR A 171 -3.34 3.35 20.48
CA TYR A 171 -4.36 2.88 19.54
C TYR A 171 -3.71 2.25 18.32
N THR A 172 -2.71 2.94 17.73
CA THR A 172 -2.02 2.45 16.54
C THR A 172 -1.24 1.16 16.82
N ALA A 173 -0.55 1.05 17.95
CA ALA A 173 0.13 -0.19 18.35
C ALA A 173 -0.86 -1.38 18.39
N ARG A 174 -1.98 -1.21 19.09
CA ARG A 174 -3.01 -2.25 19.18
C ARG A 174 -3.61 -2.60 17.83
N LEU A 175 -3.78 -1.61 16.95
CA LEU A 175 -4.29 -1.80 15.60
C LEU A 175 -3.39 -2.73 14.78
N PHE A 176 -2.07 -2.51 14.83
CA PHE A 176 -1.11 -3.37 14.13
C PHE A 176 -1.09 -4.79 14.72
N ASP A 177 -1.12 -4.93 16.04
CA ASP A 177 -1.17 -6.25 16.69
C ASP A 177 -2.42 -7.05 16.28
N ASN A 178 -3.57 -6.36 16.20
CA ASN A 178 -4.81 -6.97 15.73
C ASN A 178 -4.72 -7.35 14.25
N GLY A 179 -4.11 -6.52 13.41
CA GLY A 179 -3.88 -6.82 11.99
C GLY A 179 -2.97 -8.04 11.79
N ASP A 180 -1.92 -8.18 12.60
CA ASP A 180 -1.03 -9.34 12.58
C ASP A 180 -1.76 -10.62 13.02
N ALA A 181 -2.56 -10.54 14.08
CA ALA A 181 -3.39 -11.65 14.54
C ALA A 181 -4.43 -12.07 13.48
N LEU A 182 -5.10 -11.10 12.85
CA LEU A 182 -6.05 -11.34 11.76
C LEU A 182 -5.37 -12.06 10.58
N LEU A 183 -4.19 -11.59 10.16
CA LEU A 183 -3.45 -12.24 9.08
C LEU A 183 -3.02 -13.65 9.44
N GLU A 184 -2.58 -13.88 10.68
CA GLU A 184 -2.16 -15.22 11.11
C GLU A 184 -3.31 -16.23 11.07
N ILE A 185 -4.53 -15.82 11.40
CA ILE A 185 -5.73 -16.67 11.23
C ILE A 185 -5.89 -17.08 9.76
N GLY A 186 -5.77 -16.11 8.83
CA GLY A 186 -5.86 -16.39 7.40
C GLY A 186 -4.75 -17.34 6.91
N ARG A 187 -3.50 -17.11 7.36
CA ARG A 187 -2.36 -17.96 7.00
C ARG A 187 -2.52 -19.39 7.50
N LYS A 188 -3.07 -19.60 8.70
CA LYS A 188 -3.34 -20.96 9.21
C LYS A 188 -4.26 -21.73 8.26
N LYS A 189 -5.35 -21.09 7.81
CA LYS A 189 -6.28 -21.66 6.84
C LYS A 189 -5.59 -21.99 5.52
N SER A 190 -4.79 -21.05 4.98
CA SER A 190 -4.06 -21.28 3.73
C SER A 190 -3.05 -22.43 3.82
N ARG A 191 -2.31 -22.54 4.94
CA ARG A 191 -1.40 -23.66 5.17
C ARG A 191 -2.14 -25.00 5.28
N GLU A 192 -3.31 -25.02 5.92
CA GLU A 192 -4.14 -26.23 5.99
C GLU A 192 -4.59 -26.66 4.59
N ALA A 193 -5.07 -25.71 3.78
CA ALA A 193 -5.44 -26.00 2.39
C ALA A 193 -4.25 -26.53 1.57
N GLU A 194 -3.08 -25.87 1.65
CA GLU A 194 -1.86 -26.33 0.98
C GLU A 194 -1.48 -27.75 1.39
N ALA A 195 -1.56 -28.07 2.69
CA ALA A 195 -1.29 -29.42 3.20
C ALA A 195 -2.31 -30.46 2.69
N LEU A 196 -3.60 -30.12 2.63
CA LEU A 196 -4.64 -31.00 2.07
C LEU A 196 -4.38 -31.32 0.59
N VAL A 197 -4.01 -30.30 -0.20
CA VAL A 197 -3.69 -30.48 -1.62
C VAL A 197 -2.43 -31.32 -1.81
N GLN A 198 -1.38 -31.09 -1.01
CA GLN A 198 -0.16 -31.90 -1.04
C GLN A 198 -0.41 -33.36 -0.63
N ALA A 199 -1.33 -33.60 0.30
CA ALA A 199 -1.71 -34.91 0.79
C ALA A 199 -2.75 -35.63 -0.09
N ALA A 200 -3.06 -35.10 -1.28
CA ALA A 200 -3.96 -35.69 -2.26
C ALA A 200 -3.28 -35.96 -3.63
N PRO A 201 -2.11 -36.63 -3.69
CA PRO A 201 -1.43 -36.91 -4.95
C PRO A 201 -2.21 -37.91 -5.84
N GLU A 202 -3.19 -38.61 -5.28
CA GLU A 202 -4.04 -39.57 -5.97
C GLU A 202 -5.08 -38.94 -6.91
N LEU A 203 -5.29 -37.62 -6.84
CA LEU A 203 -6.29 -36.94 -7.65
C LEU A 203 -6.02 -37.14 -9.15
N GLY A 204 -7.10 -37.33 -9.92
CA GLY A 204 -7.03 -37.28 -11.37
C GLY A 204 -6.57 -35.90 -11.86
N ARG A 205 -6.01 -35.85 -13.07
CA ARG A 205 -5.44 -34.61 -13.63
C ARG A 205 -6.41 -33.42 -13.61
N GLU A 206 -7.68 -33.68 -13.92
CA GLU A 206 -8.74 -32.65 -13.94
C GLU A 206 -9.08 -32.16 -12.54
N ASP A 207 -9.27 -33.08 -11.58
CA ASP A 207 -9.54 -32.73 -10.18
C ASP A 207 -8.36 -31.98 -9.55
N GLN A 208 -7.13 -32.40 -9.85
CA GLN A 208 -5.93 -31.71 -9.40
C GLN A 208 -5.88 -30.27 -9.93
N ALA A 209 -6.20 -30.05 -11.21
CA ALA A 209 -6.25 -28.71 -11.79
C ALA A 209 -7.35 -27.85 -11.12
N ALA A 210 -8.53 -28.43 -10.88
CA ALA A 210 -9.64 -27.73 -10.23
C ALA A 210 -9.29 -27.34 -8.78
N VAL A 211 -8.69 -28.25 -8.02
CA VAL A 211 -8.23 -27.99 -6.64
C VAL A 211 -7.16 -26.91 -6.61
N GLN A 212 -6.20 -26.94 -7.54
CA GLN A 212 -5.16 -25.90 -7.65
C GLN A 212 -5.75 -24.53 -8.00
N GLN A 213 -6.74 -24.47 -8.90
CA GLN A 213 -7.44 -23.23 -9.20
C GLN A 213 -8.18 -22.68 -7.97
N GLN A 214 -8.80 -23.55 -7.18
CA GLN A 214 -9.49 -23.16 -5.96
C GLN A 214 -8.49 -22.67 -4.88
N LEU A 215 -7.31 -23.27 -4.80
CA LEU A 215 -6.22 -22.81 -3.94
C LEU A 215 -5.70 -21.41 -4.35
N GLN A 216 -5.59 -21.14 -5.65
CA GLN A 216 -5.22 -19.79 -6.14
C GLN A 216 -6.26 -18.72 -5.73
N LYS A 217 -7.57 -19.05 -5.81
CA LYS A 217 -8.63 -18.17 -5.31
C LYS A 217 -8.48 -17.91 -3.80
N MET A 218 -8.10 -18.94 -3.04
CA MET A 218 -7.81 -18.81 -1.62
C MET A 218 -6.66 -17.86 -1.33
N HIS A 219 -5.56 -17.95 -2.09
CA HIS A 219 -4.45 -16.99 -1.96
C HIS A 219 -4.88 -15.56 -2.27
N GLN A 220 -5.81 -15.36 -3.21
CA GLN A 220 -6.40 -14.04 -3.48
C GLN A 220 -7.27 -13.53 -2.33
N HIS A 221 -8.05 -14.40 -1.66
CA HIS A 221 -8.79 -13.99 -0.46
C HIS A 221 -7.88 -13.73 0.75
N LEU A 222 -6.74 -14.41 0.87
CA LEU A 222 -5.73 -14.07 1.88
C LEU A 222 -5.12 -12.69 1.60
N GLN A 223 -4.88 -12.39 0.33
CA GLN A 223 -4.49 -11.06 -0.10
C GLN A 223 -5.57 -10.00 0.24
N ASN A 224 -6.85 -10.33 0.17
CA ASN A 224 -7.92 -9.44 0.63
C ASN A 224 -7.86 -9.20 2.15
N VAL A 225 -7.58 -10.22 2.97
CA VAL A 225 -7.37 -10.02 4.42
C VAL A 225 -6.19 -9.06 4.68
N ARG A 226 -5.10 -9.17 3.89
CA ARG A 226 -3.98 -8.20 3.95
C ARG A 226 -4.43 -6.78 3.66
N LEU A 227 -5.27 -6.59 2.65
CA LEU A 227 -5.83 -5.27 2.33
C LEU A 227 -6.79 -4.78 3.42
N GLY A 228 -7.64 -5.66 3.97
CA GLY A 228 -8.53 -5.33 5.09
C GLY A 228 -7.78 -4.85 6.32
N ALA A 229 -6.69 -5.54 6.68
CA ALA A 229 -5.80 -5.12 7.76
C ALA A 229 -5.03 -3.83 7.44
N GLY A 230 -4.55 -3.65 6.21
CA GLY A 230 -3.77 -2.48 5.82
C GLY A 230 -4.59 -1.21 5.68
N HIS A 231 -5.73 -1.30 4.99
CA HIS A 231 -6.61 -0.18 4.68
C HIS A 231 -7.71 0.04 5.72
N GLN A 232 -7.73 -0.76 6.80
CA GLN A 232 -8.75 -0.66 7.86
C GLN A 232 -10.17 -0.78 7.31
N SER A 233 -10.38 -1.78 6.46
CA SER A 233 -11.64 -2.03 5.78
C SER A 233 -12.37 -3.21 6.41
N PRO A 234 -13.47 -2.98 7.15
CA PRO A 234 -14.23 -4.06 7.77
C PRO A 234 -14.71 -5.11 6.75
N ASP A 235 -15.11 -4.68 5.55
CA ASP A 235 -15.57 -5.60 4.50
C ASP A 235 -14.47 -6.55 4.01
N TYR A 236 -13.23 -6.08 3.91
CA TYR A 236 -12.10 -6.91 3.50
C TYR A 236 -11.48 -7.71 4.65
N GLN A 237 -11.72 -7.30 5.89
CA GLN A 237 -11.43 -8.13 7.06
C GLN A 237 -12.44 -9.27 7.18
N TRP A 238 -13.70 -9.01 6.81
CA TRP A 238 -14.82 -9.93 6.89
C TRP A 238 -15.26 -10.43 5.51
N TRP A 239 -16.33 -9.89 4.92
CA TRP A 239 -17.02 -10.40 3.73
C TRP A 239 -16.12 -10.86 2.57
N HIS A 240 -15.10 -10.08 2.21
CA HIS A 240 -14.17 -10.40 1.12
C HIS A 240 -12.87 -11.10 1.57
N GLY A 241 -12.73 -11.34 2.88
CA GLY A 241 -11.53 -11.87 3.53
C GLY A 241 -11.77 -13.17 4.29
N GLN A 242 -12.01 -13.10 5.60
CA GLN A 242 -11.96 -14.27 6.49
C GLN A 242 -13.00 -15.37 6.15
N PRO A 243 -14.31 -15.10 6.10
CA PRO A 243 -15.29 -16.08 5.61
C PRO A 243 -15.05 -16.57 4.17
N ALA A 244 -14.48 -15.73 3.30
CA ALA A 244 -14.16 -16.16 1.94
C ALA A 244 -13.08 -17.24 1.94
N LEU A 245 -12.04 -17.08 2.77
CA LEU A 245 -11.02 -18.11 3.04
C LEU A 245 -11.61 -19.40 3.62
N ASP A 246 -12.54 -19.29 4.57
CA ASP A 246 -13.22 -20.45 5.13
C ASP A 246 -13.98 -21.20 4.05
N GLY A 247 -14.70 -20.47 3.19
CA GLY A 247 -15.39 -21.04 2.05
C GLY A 247 -14.45 -21.75 1.08
N ASP A 248 -13.26 -21.19 0.80
CA ASP A 248 -12.30 -21.84 -0.09
C ASP A 248 -11.73 -23.12 0.51
N LEU A 249 -11.36 -23.10 1.79
CA LEU A 249 -10.85 -24.26 2.50
C LEU A 249 -11.88 -25.40 2.50
N LEU A 250 -13.15 -25.08 2.80
CA LEU A 250 -14.24 -26.04 2.76
C LEU A 250 -14.46 -26.61 1.35
N ARG A 251 -14.38 -25.77 0.30
CA ARG A 251 -14.47 -26.23 -1.09
C ARG A 251 -13.32 -27.16 -1.45
N ILE A 252 -12.08 -26.82 -1.13
CA ILE A 252 -10.90 -27.66 -1.39
C ILE A 252 -11.06 -29.02 -0.73
N ARG A 253 -11.42 -29.04 0.55
CA ARG A 253 -11.67 -30.29 1.28
C ARG A 253 -12.81 -31.09 0.65
N GLY A 254 -13.92 -30.44 0.34
CA GLY A 254 -15.08 -31.08 -0.29
C GLY A 254 -14.75 -31.72 -1.64
N MET A 255 -13.95 -31.05 -2.49
CA MET A 255 -13.51 -31.57 -3.79
C MET A 255 -12.67 -32.85 -3.62
N ILE A 256 -11.71 -32.83 -2.69
CA ILE A 256 -10.85 -33.99 -2.40
C ILE A 256 -11.68 -35.16 -1.83
N ASP A 257 -12.57 -34.88 -0.88
CA ASP A 257 -13.41 -35.90 -0.25
C ASP A 257 -14.43 -36.49 -1.24
N GLU A 258 -14.96 -35.69 -2.15
CA GLU A 258 -15.81 -36.18 -3.24
C GLU A 258 -15.06 -37.10 -4.20
N TYR A 259 -13.84 -36.74 -4.60
CA TYR A 259 -13.00 -37.59 -5.43
C TYR A 259 -12.76 -38.96 -4.77
N ARG A 260 -12.37 -38.96 -3.50
CA ARG A 260 -12.09 -40.17 -2.71
C ARG A 260 -13.31 -41.08 -2.55
N ARG A 261 -14.51 -40.50 -2.41
CA ARG A 261 -15.77 -41.27 -2.36
C ARG A 261 -16.11 -41.92 -3.69
N LYS A 262 -15.84 -41.26 -4.81
CA LYS A 262 -16.04 -41.81 -6.17
C LYS A 262 -14.99 -42.86 -6.54
N HIS A 263 -13.81 -42.81 -5.92
CA HIS A 263 -12.68 -43.70 -6.18
C HIS A 263 -12.23 -44.38 -4.87
N PRO A 264 -13.06 -45.25 -4.26
CA PRO A 264 -12.70 -45.92 -3.03
C PRO A 264 -11.46 -46.78 -3.24
N VAL A 265 -10.45 -46.61 -2.39
CA VAL A 265 -9.30 -47.50 -2.35
C VAL A 265 -9.80 -48.87 -1.93
N GLN A 266 -9.66 -49.88 -2.81
CA GLN A 266 -10.01 -51.24 -2.42
C GLN A 266 -9.11 -51.67 -1.25
N PRO A 267 -9.68 -52.23 -0.17
CA PRO A 267 -8.88 -52.78 0.92
C PRO A 267 -7.96 -53.87 0.35
N ARG A 268 -6.67 -53.77 0.69
CA ARG A 268 -5.67 -54.80 0.37
C ARG A 268 -5.94 -56.08 1.13
#